data_AF-A0A2G9U248-F1
#
_entry.id   AF-A0A2G9U248-F1
#
_cell.length_a   1.000
_cell.length_b   1.000
_cell.length_c   1.000
_cell.angle_alpha   90.00
_cell.angle_beta   90.00
_cell.angle_gamma   90.00
#
_symmetry.space_group_name_H-M   'P 1'
#
loop_
_entity.id
_entity.type
_entity.pdbx_description
1 polymer ?
#
loop_
_entity_poly.entity_id
_entity_poly.type
_entity_poly.pdbx_seq_one_letter_code
_entity_poly.pdbx_strand_id
1 'polypeptide(L)'
;MINDERIPRLHVDDRPWLENFARFCIGNKPCVLSKESTADWLARQLWVREDGTPNLDYLRENYGTEVVPVITEDRCNPQEMKLSEFCDYCENPSLAGDSPPQYLKDWHFQKRYLFE
;
A
#
# COMPACT_ATOMS: atom_id res chain seq x y z
N MET A 1 -13.87 -3.17 7.50
CA MET A 1 -12.89 -3.13 8.61
C MET A 1 -13.06 -4.41 9.42
N ILE A 2 -12.10 -5.33 9.38
CA ILE A 2 -12.13 -6.51 10.26
C ILE A 2 -11.85 -5.99 11.67
N ASN A 3 -12.88 -5.98 12.52
CA ASN A 3 -12.74 -5.60 13.92
C ASN A 3 -12.26 -6.85 14.68
N ASP A 4 -11.01 -7.25 14.44
CA ASP A 4 -10.38 -8.32 15.21
C ASP A 4 -9.85 -7.73 16.51
N GLU A 5 -10.66 -7.80 17.56
CA GLU A 5 -10.31 -7.33 18.92
C GLU A 5 -9.09 -8.06 19.52
N ARG A 6 -8.56 -9.09 18.85
CA ARG A 6 -7.39 -9.86 19.32
C ARG A 6 -6.07 -9.11 19.19
N ILE A 7 -5.97 -8.12 18.27
CA ILE A 7 -4.73 -7.36 18.08
C ILE A 7 -4.89 -5.95 18.68
N PRO A 8 -4.07 -5.56 19.68
CA PRO A 8 -4.15 -4.24 20.28
C PRO A 8 -3.98 -3.12 19.25
N ARG A 9 -4.84 -2.10 19.32
CA ARG A 9 -4.74 -0.87 18.54
C ARG A 9 -4.08 0.23 19.37
N LEU A 10 -3.11 0.93 18.78
CA LEU A 10 -2.38 2.01 19.44
C LEU A 10 -2.83 3.36 18.87
N HIS A 11 -3.43 4.21 19.71
CA HIS A 11 -3.73 5.57 19.30
C HIS A 11 -2.53 6.48 19.53
N VAL A 12 -2.47 7.53 18.71
CA VAL A 12 -1.50 8.60 18.88
C VAL A 12 -1.76 9.26 20.24
N ASP A 13 -0.69 9.56 20.98
CA ASP A 13 -0.70 10.20 22.30
C ASP A 13 -1.30 9.41 23.49
N ASP A 14 -1.83 8.20 23.29
CA ASP A 14 -2.33 7.37 24.40
C ASP A 14 -1.23 7.07 25.43
N ARG A 15 0.00 6.86 24.95
CA ARG A 15 1.18 6.49 25.75
C ARG A 15 2.46 7.00 25.09
N PRO A 16 3.52 7.28 25.86
CA PRO A 16 4.82 7.61 25.30
C PRO A 16 5.32 6.54 24.33
N TRP A 17 5.90 6.96 23.20
CA TRP A 17 6.45 6.05 22.17
C TRP A 17 7.37 4.97 22.76
N LEU A 18 8.25 5.34 23.68
CA LEU A 18 9.21 4.40 24.28
C LEU A 18 8.53 3.25 25.03
N GLU A 19 7.37 3.51 25.67
CA GLU A 19 6.59 2.48 26.35
C GLU A 19 5.98 1.51 25.34
N ASN A 20 5.42 2.04 24.24
CA ASN A 20 4.89 1.21 23.15
C ASN A 20 6.00 0.38 22.49
N PHE A 21 7.19 0.97 22.27
CA PHE A 21 8.36 0.26 21.74
C PHE A 21 8.77 -0.92 22.64
N ALA A 22 8.91 -0.69 23.95
CA ALA A 22 9.27 -1.75 24.89
C ALA A 22 8.20 -2.86 24.93
N ARG A 23 6.91 -2.49 24.91
CA ARG A 23 5.81 -3.45 25.01
C ARG A 23 5.63 -4.31 23.75
N PHE A 24 5.76 -3.72 22.57
CA PHE A 24 5.40 -4.37 21.30
C PHE A 24 6.62 -4.77 20.48
N CYS A 25 7.63 -3.90 20.36
CA CYS A 25 8.82 -4.19 19.55
C CYS A 25 9.78 -5.14 20.27
N ILE A 26 10.14 -4.85 21.53
CA ILE A 26 11.01 -5.75 22.31
C ILE A 26 10.28 -7.05 22.66
N GLY A 27 8.99 -6.95 22.98
CA GLY A 27 8.15 -8.11 23.26
C GLY A 27 7.77 -8.95 22.03
N ASN A 28 8.11 -8.51 20.81
CA ASN A 28 7.72 -9.10 19.54
C ASN A 28 6.20 -9.42 19.45
N LYS A 29 5.37 -8.45 19.85
CA LYS A 29 3.90 -8.57 19.88
C LYS A 29 3.28 -7.75 18.75
N PRO A 30 2.34 -8.31 17.97
CA PRO A 30 1.64 -7.54 16.95
C PRO A 30 0.80 -6.45 17.58
N CYS A 31 0.74 -5.31 16.90
CA CYS A 31 -0.16 -4.21 17.19
C CYS A 31 -0.56 -3.53 15.88
N VAL A 32 -1.67 -2.80 15.91
CA VAL A 32 -2.12 -1.99 14.78
C VAL A 32 -2.03 -0.52 15.18
N LEU A 33 -1.25 0.27 14.44
CA LEU A 33 -1.30 1.72 14.60
C LEU A 33 -2.66 2.23 14.13
N SER A 34 -3.25 3.12 14.93
CA SER A 34 -4.52 3.74 14.62
C SER A 34 -4.43 4.60 13.34
N LYS A 35 -5.60 4.93 12.76
CA LYS A 35 -5.65 5.72 11.51
C LYS A 35 -5.08 7.12 11.70
N GLU A 36 -5.06 7.63 12.92
CA GLU A 36 -4.53 8.93 13.28
C GLU A 36 -3.02 9.01 13.00
N SER A 37 -2.29 7.88 13.10
CA SER A 37 -0.84 7.81 12.87
C SER A 37 -0.40 8.16 11.44
N THR A 38 -1.32 8.15 10.49
CA THR A 38 -1.05 8.53 9.09
C THR A 38 -1.97 9.64 8.61
N ALA A 39 -2.68 10.34 9.50
CA ALA A 39 -3.71 11.36 9.16
C ALA A 39 -3.24 12.40 8.15
N ASP A 40 -2.00 12.87 8.31
CA ASP A 40 -1.45 13.96 7.51
C ASP A 40 -0.67 13.47 6.27
N TRP A 41 -0.68 12.17 5.97
CA TRP A 41 0.03 11.63 4.81
C TRP A 41 -0.69 12.01 3.53
N LEU A 42 0.01 12.66 2.59
CA LEU A 42 -0.52 13.02 1.28
C LEU A 42 -1.08 11.81 0.52
N ALA A 43 -0.51 10.62 0.68
CA ALA A 43 -1.04 9.40 0.08
C ALA A 43 -2.51 9.13 0.47
N ARG A 44 -2.93 9.49 1.69
CA ARG A 44 -4.34 9.35 2.10
C ARG A 44 -5.28 10.35 1.44
N GLN A 45 -4.74 11.46 0.97
CA GLN A 45 -5.50 12.53 0.34
C GLN A 45 -5.51 12.38 -1.19
N LEU A 46 -4.42 11.89 -1.77
CA LEU A 46 -4.19 11.87 -3.21
C LEU A 46 -4.39 10.49 -3.83
N TRP A 47 -4.00 9.41 -3.14
CA TRP A 47 -4.03 8.05 -3.70
C TRP A 47 -5.32 7.30 -3.37
N VAL A 48 -6.26 7.91 -2.66
CA VAL A 48 -7.52 7.31 -2.22
C VAL A 48 -8.67 8.23 -2.61
N ARG A 49 -9.75 7.67 -3.17
CA ARG A 49 -10.99 8.37 -3.51
C ARG A 49 -11.90 8.50 -2.28
N GLU A 50 -12.95 9.31 -2.38
CA GLU A 50 -13.91 9.52 -1.30
C GLU A 50 -14.61 8.22 -0.85
N ASP A 51 -14.79 7.26 -1.77
CA ASP A 51 -15.37 5.94 -1.49
C ASP A 51 -14.39 4.94 -0.84
N GLY A 52 -13.15 5.36 -0.60
CA GLY A 52 -12.09 4.54 -0.02
C GLY A 52 -11.36 3.64 -1.02
N THR A 53 -11.69 3.70 -2.31
CA THR A 53 -10.98 2.96 -3.36
C THR A 53 -9.70 3.69 -3.80
N PRO A 54 -8.74 3.00 -4.43
CA PRO A 54 -7.56 3.65 -4.98
C PRO A 54 -7.90 4.72 -6.03
N ASN A 55 -7.23 5.87 -5.98
CA ASN A 55 -7.32 6.90 -6.99
C ASN A 55 -6.37 6.61 -8.16
N LEU A 56 -6.78 5.68 -9.04
CA LEU A 56 -5.95 5.23 -10.16
C LEU A 56 -5.66 6.34 -11.18
N ASP A 57 -6.56 7.33 -11.32
CA ASP A 57 -6.33 8.49 -12.20
C ASP A 57 -5.13 9.32 -11.73
N TYR A 58 -5.07 9.65 -10.44
CA TYR A 58 -3.95 10.38 -9.87
C TYR A 58 -2.64 9.58 -10.01
N LEU A 59 -2.67 8.29 -9.72
CA LEU A 59 -1.49 7.42 -9.83
C LEU A 59 -0.98 7.32 -11.28
N ARG A 60 -1.90 7.20 -12.24
CA ARG A 60 -1.58 7.16 -13.67
C ARG A 60 -0.99 8.49 -14.15
N GLU A 61 -1.55 9.62 -13.73
CA GLU A 61 -1.08 10.95 -14.10
C GLU A 61 0.33 11.25 -13.55
N ASN A 62 0.58 10.93 -12.28
CA ASN A 62 1.81 11.34 -11.60
C ASN A 62 2.94 10.31 -11.71
N TYR A 63 2.61 9.02 -11.86
CA TYR A 63 3.57 7.93 -11.80
C TYR A 63 3.40 6.90 -12.93
N GLY A 64 2.49 7.13 -13.88
CA GLY A 64 2.13 6.13 -14.90
C GLY A 64 3.27 5.70 -15.80
N THR A 65 4.28 6.54 -16.02
CA THR A 65 5.46 6.22 -16.83
C THR A 65 6.45 5.30 -16.13
N GLU A 66 6.31 5.09 -14.82
CA GLU A 66 7.21 4.26 -14.05
C GLU A 66 7.10 2.79 -14.41
N VAL A 67 8.25 2.16 -14.56
CA VAL A 67 8.34 0.71 -14.71
C VAL A 67 8.33 0.07 -13.33
N VAL A 68 7.32 -0.78 -13.09
CA VAL A 68 7.05 -1.42 -11.80
C VAL A 68 7.07 -2.95 -11.92
N PRO A 69 7.53 -3.66 -10.88
CA PRO A 69 7.49 -5.12 -10.82
C PRO A 69 6.11 -5.65 -10.45
N VAL A 70 5.56 -6.49 -11.30
CA VAL A 70 4.26 -7.16 -11.13
C VAL A 70 4.45 -8.67 -11.10
N ILE A 71 3.93 -9.31 -10.07
CA ILE A 71 4.06 -10.76 -9.82
C ILE A 71 2.70 -11.41 -10.07
N THR A 72 2.72 -12.61 -10.64
CA THR A 72 1.56 -13.50 -10.76
C THR A 72 1.84 -14.79 -9.97
N GLU A 73 0.80 -15.47 -9.49
CA GLU A 73 0.96 -16.66 -8.62
C GLU A 73 1.79 -17.79 -9.25
N ASP A 74 1.80 -17.88 -10.58
CA ASP A 74 2.48 -18.89 -11.37
C ASP A 74 3.95 -18.56 -11.68
N ARG A 75 4.44 -17.36 -11.31
CA ARG A 75 5.79 -16.89 -11.69
C ARG A 75 6.64 -16.51 -10.48
N CYS A 76 7.86 -17.04 -10.44
CA CYS A 76 8.86 -16.65 -9.44
C CYS A 76 9.54 -15.30 -9.72
N ASN A 77 9.54 -14.84 -10.98
CA ASN A 77 10.15 -13.57 -11.38
C ASN A 77 9.07 -12.53 -11.69
N PRO A 78 9.21 -11.30 -11.17
CA PRO A 78 8.29 -10.22 -11.53
C PRO A 78 8.43 -9.88 -13.02
N GLN A 79 7.30 -9.58 -13.65
CA GLN A 79 7.24 -8.94 -14.94
C GLN A 79 7.28 -7.42 -14.75
N GLU A 80 8.13 -6.75 -15.52
CA GLU A 80 8.14 -5.30 -15.57
C GLU A 80 7.06 -4.78 -16.52
N MET A 81 6.30 -3.78 -16.07
CA MET A 81 5.32 -3.06 -16.88
C MET A 81 5.20 -1.62 -16.39
N LYS A 82 4.57 -0.75 -17.17
CA LYS A 82 4.28 0.61 -16.71
C LYS A 82 3.22 0.59 -15.63
N LEU A 83 3.30 1.49 -14.65
CA LEU A 83 2.26 1.64 -13.64
C LEU A 83 0.91 1.96 -14.29
N SER A 84 0.88 2.73 -15.39
CA SER A 84 -0.35 2.97 -16.15
C SER A 84 -1.01 1.68 -16.63
N GLU A 85 -0.21 0.71 -17.12
CA GLU A 85 -0.72 -0.59 -17.58
C GLU A 85 -1.29 -1.41 -16.41
N PHE A 86 -0.66 -1.34 -15.24
CA PHE A 86 -1.19 -1.96 -14.03
C PHE A 86 -2.48 -1.28 -13.54
N CYS A 87 -2.58 0.06 -13.62
CA CYS A 87 -3.81 0.78 -13.31
C CYS A 87 -4.97 0.36 -14.22
N ASP A 88 -4.70 0.20 -15.53
CA ASP A 88 -5.71 -0.25 -16.50
C ASP A 88 -6.21 -1.68 -16.17
N TYR A 89 -5.31 -2.56 -15.72
CA TYR A 89 -5.66 -3.87 -15.18
C TYR A 89 -6.56 -3.78 -13.94
N CYS A 90 -6.26 -2.89 -12.99
CA CYS A 90 -7.09 -2.73 -11.78
C CYS A 90 -8.50 -2.22 -12.08
N GLU A 91 -8.68 -1.37 -13.10
CA GLU A 91 -10.00 -0.88 -13.50
C GLU A 91 -10.85 -1.94 -14.19
N ASN A 92 -10.20 -2.83 -14.96
CA ASN A 92 -10.89 -3.88 -15.70
C ASN A 92 -10.19 -5.24 -15.52
N PRO A 93 -10.28 -5.88 -14.34
CA PRO A 93 -9.61 -7.15 -14.09
C PRO A 93 -10.09 -8.28 -15.01
N SER A 94 -11.32 -8.17 -15.52
CA SER A 94 -11.91 -9.11 -16.49
C SER A 94 -11.16 -9.16 -17.83
N LEU A 95 -10.38 -8.12 -18.18
CA LEU A 95 -9.51 -8.14 -19.36
C LEU A 95 -8.40 -9.19 -19.25
N ALA A 96 -8.04 -9.61 -18.03
CA ALA A 96 -7.07 -10.67 -17.82
C ALA A 96 -7.63 -12.08 -18.12
N GLY A 97 -8.95 -12.22 -18.30
CA GLY A 97 -9.61 -13.50 -18.54
C GLY A 97 -9.29 -14.52 -17.45
N ASP A 98 -8.81 -15.70 -17.85
CA ASP A 98 -8.38 -16.78 -16.94
C ASP A 98 -6.93 -16.63 -16.44
N SER A 99 -6.27 -15.49 -16.71
CA SER A 99 -4.90 -15.27 -16.24
C SER A 99 -4.88 -15.11 -14.71
N PRO A 100 -3.81 -15.56 -14.03
CA PRO A 100 -3.67 -15.38 -12.59
C PRO A 100 -3.74 -13.89 -12.19
N PRO A 101 -4.24 -13.58 -10.97
CA PRO A 101 -4.24 -12.21 -10.46
C PRO A 101 -2.85 -11.59 -10.48
N GLN A 102 -2.78 -10.34 -10.91
CA GLN A 102 -1.55 -9.56 -10.93
C GLN A 102 -1.40 -8.78 -9.63
N TYR A 103 -0.20 -8.82 -9.05
CA TYR A 103 0.12 -8.16 -7.80
C TYR A 103 1.38 -7.32 -7.95
N LEU A 104 1.24 -6.00 -7.85
CA LEU A 104 2.35 -5.07 -7.82
C LEU A 104 3.02 -5.10 -6.45
N LYS A 105 4.32 -5.40 -6.42
CA LYS A 105 5.13 -5.40 -5.19
C LYS A 105 6.46 -4.71 -5.42
N ASP A 106 6.55 -3.44 -5.05
CA ASP A 106 7.77 -2.65 -5.24
C ASP A 106 8.23 -1.99 -3.92
N TRP A 107 9.36 -2.46 -3.40
CA TRP A 107 10.00 -1.87 -2.21
C TRP A 107 10.75 -0.56 -2.54
N HIS A 108 11.14 -0.37 -3.79
CA HIS A 108 12.03 0.70 -4.25
C HIS A 108 11.31 1.89 -4.89
N PHE A 109 9.99 1.80 -5.08
CA PHE A 109 9.18 2.85 -5.70
C PHE A 109 9.48 4.27 -5.16
N GLN A 110 9.62 4.40 -3.84
CA GLN A 110 9.95 5.67 -3.17
C GLN A 110 11.33 6.25 -3.49
N LYS A 111 12.34 5.42 -3.80
CA LYS A 111 13.73 5.90 -4.01
C LYS A 111 13.86 6.77 -5.26
N ARG A 112 12.91 6.65 -6.19
CA ARG A 112 12.92 7.36 -7.46
C ARG A 112 12.42 8.81 -7.36
N TYR A 113 11.69 9.14 -6.29
CA TYR A 113 11.06 10.46 -6.06
C TYR A 113 11.68 11.26 -4.90
N LEU A 114 12.75 10.76 -4.27
CA LEU A 114 13.44 11.44 -3.16
C LEU A 114 14.61 12.34 -3.61
N PHE A 115 14.73 12.59 -4.92
CA PHE A 115 15.76 13.46 -5.52
C PHE A 115 15.16 14.48 -6.51
N GLU A 116 14.06 15.12 -6.14
CA GLU A 116 13.59 16.37 -6.76
C GLU A 116 13.28 17.42 -5.68
#